data_AF-A0A1D8JF44-F1
#
_entry.id   AF-A0A1D8JF44-F1
#
_cell.length_a   1.000
_cell.length_b   1.000
_cell.length_c   1.000
_cell.angle_alpha   90.00
_cell.angle_beta   90.00
_cell.angle_gamma   90.00
#
_symmetry.space_group_name_H-M   'P 1'
#
loop_
_entity.id
_entity.type
_entity.pdbx_description
1 polymer ?
#
loop_
_entity_poly.entity_id
_entity_poly.type
_entity_poly.pdbx_seq_one_letter_code
_entity_poly.pdbx_strand_id
1 'polypeptide(L)'
;MGSIICATKCPNCGRSAIQDYYYRSDEKTIVCYRCGFYLKRQIQDIYASPTKYKEERYDGYGVFRLVNKDGKRTTTIFSCQLKENDIEKYVNEFSGDAVNQEKSFLVTYTDGDFKILCGTPTENWHLPFEAYKKKMLEKYGDTEDNRHMVPIEE
;
A
#
# COMPACT_ATOMS: atom_id res chain seq x y z
N MET A 1 23.37 -2.37 3.34
CA MET A 1 22.56 -2.65 4.55
C MET A 1 21.36 -3.45 4.08
N GLY A 2 21.07 -4.59 4.71
CA GLY A 2 19.97 -5.47 4.28
C GLY A 2 18.68 -5.08 4.99
N SER A 3 17.59 -4.98 4.24
CA SER A 3 16.24 -4.90 4.78
C SER A 3 15.43 -6.11 4.31
N ILE A 4 14.34 -6.39 5.03
CA ILE A 4 13.38 -7.44 4.68
C ILE A 4 12.15 -6.74 4.11
N ILE A 5 11.83 -7.03 2.86
CA ILE A 5 10.64 -6.50 2.18
C ILE A 5 9.62 -7.64 2.05
N CYS A 6 8.49 -7.52 2.74
CA CYS A 6 7.44 -8.54 2.74
C CYS A 6 6.04 -7.94 2.84
N ALA A 7 5.01 -8.76 2.60
CA ALA A 7 3.63 -8.38 2.84
C ALA A 7 3.28 -8.47 4.34
N THR A 8 2.57 -7.46 4.84
CA THR A 8 2.08 -7.38 6.23
C THR A 8 0.61 -6.97 6.26
N LYS A 9 -0.04 -7.12 7.42
CA LYS A 9 -1.41 -6.65 7.62
C LYS A 9 -1.41 -5.13 7.77
N CYS A 10 -2.20 -4.45 6.94
CA CYS A 10 -2.44 -3.02 7.07
C CYS A 10 -3.15 -2.72 8.41
N PRO A 11 -2.60 -1.83 9.27
CA PRO A 11 -3.24 -1.46 10.53
C PRO A 11 -4.58 -0.75 10.36
N ASN A 12 -4.78 -0.05 9.24
CA ASN A 12 -6.00 0.70 8.97
C ASN A 12 -7.10 -0.18 8.34
N CYS A 13 -6.86 -0.76 7.17
CA CYS A 13 -7.90 -1.49 6.43
C CYS A 13 -7.85 -3.03 6.58
N GLY A 14 -6.86 -3.59 7.29
CA GLY A 14 -6.75 -5.04 7.52
C GLY A 14 -6.38 -5.89 6.28
N ARG A 15 -6.17 -5.27 5.12
CA ARG A 15 -5.68 -5.93 3.89
C ARG A 15 -4.16 -5.96 3.81
N SER A 16 -3.60 -6.52 2.73
CA SER A 16 -2.15 -6.51 2.53
C SER A 16 -1.58 -5.10 2.36
N ALA A 17 -0.47 -4.87 3.04
CA ALA A 17 0.42 -3.73 2.91
C ALA A 17 1.84 -4.25 2.69
N ILE A 18 2.72 -3.42 2.13
CA ILE A 18 4.13 -3.74 1.99
C ILE A 18 4.86 -3.18 3.21
N GLN A 19 5.70 -4.01 3.83
CA GLN A 19 6.60 -3.61 4.88
C GLN A 19 8.04 -3.74 4.40
N ASP A 20 8.81 -2.67 4.57
CA ASP A 20 10.27 -2.68 4.47
C ASP A 20 10.83 -2.53 5.89
N TYR A 21 11.51 -3.57 6.39
CA TYR A 21 12.01 -3.63 7.76
C TYR A 21 13.53 -3.74 7.82
N TYR A 22 14.16 -2.76 8.47
CA TYR A 22 15.58 -2.73 8.75
C TYR A 22 15.84 -3.30 10.15
N TYR A 23 16.03 -4.62 10.20
CA TYR A 23 16.15 -5.39 11.45
C TYR A 23 17.28 -4.96 12.39
N ARG A 24 18.32 -4.27 11.92
CA ARG A 24 19.44 -3.80 12.75
C ARG A 24 19.13 -2.52 13.52
N SER A 25 18.30 -1.66 12.97
CA SER A 25 17.97 -0.34 13.50
C SER A 25 16.53 -0.26 14.02
N ASP A 26 15.72 -1.32 13.81
CA ASP A 26 14.29 -1.36 14.09
C ASP A 26 13.50 -0.28 13.34
N GLU A 27 14.04 0.18 12.21
CA GLU A 27 13.37 1.10 11.30
C GLU A 27 12.43 0.33 10.40
N LYS A 28 11.24 0.87 10.19
CA LYS A 28 10.24 0.23 9.33
C LYS A 28 9.47 1.25 8.52
N THR A 29 9.18 0.89 7.29
CA THR A 29 8.23 1.60 6.45
C THR A 29 7.10 0.64 6.08
N ILE A 30 5.86 1.04 6.30
CA ILE A 30 4.66 0.31 5.89
C ILE A 30 3.90 1.17 4.91
N VAL A 31 3.58 0.63 3.74
CA VAL A 31 2.82 1.30 2.69
C VAL A 31 1.68 0.40 2.24
N CYS A 32 0.45 0.90 2.33
CA CYS A 32 -0.73 0.18 1.86
C CYS A 32 -1.25 0.78 0.55
N TYR A 33 -1.02 0.10 -0.57
CA TYR A 33 -1.59 0.46 -1.88
C TYR A 33 -3.09 0.13 -2.03
N ARG A 34 -3.81 -0.04 -0.92
CA ARG A 34 -5.26 -0.26 -0.88
C ARG A 34 -5.98 0.96 -0.30
N CYS A 35 -5.74 1.24 0.99
CA CYS A 35 -6.33 2.40 1.68
C CYS A 35 -5.43 3.64 1.68
N GLY A 36 -4.17 3.52 1.25
CA GLY A 36 -3.22 4.64 1.30
C GLY A 36 -2.55 4.83 2.67
N PHE A 37 -2.69 3.89 3.60
CA PHE A 37 -1.99 3.96 4.89
C PHE A 37 -0.48 4.02 4.67
N TYR A 38 0.17 4.90 5.41
CA TYR A 38 1.62 5.05 5.42
C TYR A 38 2.13 5.21 6.83
N LEU A 39 3.16 4.43 7.17
CA LEU A 39 3.91 4.58 8.41
C LEU A 39 5.39 4.54 8.08
N LYS A 40 6.15 5.50 8.58
CA LYS A 40 7.61 5.50 8.52
C LYS A 40 8.14 5.73 9.93
N ARG A 41 8.93 4.77 10.42
CA ARG A 41 9.63 4.86 11.70
C ARG A 41 11.12 4.87 11.42
N GLN A 42 11.79 5.96 11.79
CA GLN A 42 13.22 6.16 11.57
C GLN A 42 13.92 6.49 12.88
N ILE A 43 15.20 6.14 12.99
CA ILE A 43 16.01 6.58 14.13
C ILE A 43 16.20 8.10 14.04
N GLN A 44 15.91 8.78 15.15
CA GLN A 44 16.20 10.20 15.31
C GLN A 44 17.52 10.42 16.05
N ASP A 45 17.78 9.61 17.08
CA ASP A 45 19.01 9.69 17.87
C ASP A 45 19.39 8.30 18.39
N ILE A 46 20.50 7.78 17.84
CA ILE A 46 21.04 6.45 18.19
C ILE A 46 21.78 6.44 19.53
N TYR A 47 22.20 7.61 20.02
CA TYR A 47 23.00 7.74 21.26
C TYR A 47 22.13 8.04 22.49
N ALA A 48 20.83 8.34 22.30
CA ALA A 48 19.87 8.47 23.38
C ALA A 48 19.56 7.11 24.05
N SER A 49 19.32 7.13 25.37
CA SER A 49 18.85 5.96 26.13
C SER A 49 17.47 6.26 26.74
N PRO A 50 16.38 5.62 26.26
CA PRO A 50 16.32 4.70 25.12
C PRO A 50 16.48 5.42 23.77
N THR A 51 16.88 4.66 22.73
CA THR A 51 17.00 5.15 21.35
C THR A 51 15.72 5.84 20.91
N LYS A 52 15.84 7.06 20.37
CA LYS A 52 14.68 7.85 19.96
C LYS A 52 14.34 7.57 18.51
N TYR A 53 13.05 7.35 18.26
CA TYR A 53 12.50 7.16 16.93
C TYR A 53 11.56 8.31 16.59
N LYS A 54 11.61 8.76 15.33
CA LYS A 54 10.60 9.62 14.74
C LYS A 54 9.63 8.77 13.93
N GLU A 55 8.35 8.95 14.18
CA GLU A 55 7.29 8.30 13.42
C GLU A 55 6.53 9.32 12.58
N GLU A 56 6.37 9.02 11.30
CA GLU A 56 5.51 9.74 10.37
C GLU A 56 4.37 8.79 9.98
N ARG A 57 3.13 9.19 10.25
CA ARG A 57 1.96 8.36 10.04
C ARG A 57 0.87 9.12 9.29
N TYR A 58 0.33 8.47 8.26
CA TYR A 58 -0.88 8.90 7.54
C TYR A 58 -1.85 7.73 7.53
N ASP A 59 -3.08 7.96 8.00
CA ASP A 59 -4.07 6.89 8.08
C ASP A 59 -4.51 6.43 6.69
N GLY A 60 -4.45 7.29 5.68
CA GLY A 60 -4.70 6.96 4.28
C GLY A 60 -6.17 7.12 3.90
N TYR A 61 -6.40 7.78 2.77
CA TYR A 61 -7.73 8.16 2.29
C TYR A 61 -8.06 7.59 0.90
N GLY A 62 -7.30 6.57 0.49
CA GLY A 62 -7.41 5.93 -0.81
C GLY A 62 -6.15 6.05 -1.66
N VAL A 63 -6.28 5.57 -2.88
CA VAL A 63 -5.20 5.45 -3.84
C VAL A 63 -5.69 5.71 -5.27
N PHE A 64 -4.80 6.27 -6.08
CA PHE A 64 -4.97 6.37 -7.53
C PHE A 64 -3.84 5.64 -8.22
N ARG A 65 -4.16 4.56 -8.92
CA ARG A 65 -3.20 3.81 -9.74
C ARG A 65 -3.46 4.16 -11.20
N LEU A 66 -2.48 4.78 -11.84
CA LEU A 66 -2.50 5.10 -13.26
C LEU A 66 -1.44 4.25 -13.97
N VAL A 67 -1.86 3.58 -15.04
CA VAL A 67 -1.00 2.80 -15.92
C VAL A 67 -1.21 3.32 -17.32
N ASN A 68 -0.17 3.81 -17.97
CA ASN A 68 -0.23 4.23 -19.36
C ASN A 68 -0.11 3.03 -20.31
N LYS A 69 -0.56 3.20 -21.56
CA LYS A 69 -0.43 2.19 -22.62
C LYS A 69 1.03 1.81 -22.89
N ASP A 70 1.97 2.74 -22.67
CA ASP A 70 3.42 2.49 -22.72
C ASP A 70 3.97 1.67 -21.54
N GLY A 71 3.11 1.27 -20.60
CA GLY A 71 3.48 0.45 -19.44
C GLY A 71 3.99 1.23 -18.23
N LYS A 72 4.24 2.56 -18.36
CA LYS A 72 4.59 3.41 -17.22
C LYS A 72 3.48 3.39 -16.18
N ARG A 73 3.84 3.17 -14.91
CA ARG A 73 2.91 3.08 -13.78
C ARG A 73 3.17 4.21 -12.79
N THR A 74 2.11 4.75 -12.21
CA THR A 74 2.18 5.75 -11.14
C THR A 74 1.10 5.41 -10.12
N THR A 75 1.48 5.35 -8.85
CA THR A 75 0.54 5.12 -7.75
C THR A 75 0.62 6.30 -6.80
N THR A 76 -0.47 7.05 -6.72
CA THR A 76 -0.63 8.17 -5.81
C THR A 76 -1.41 7.71 -4.58
N ILE A 77 -0.90 8.05 -3.40
CA ILE A 77 -1.52 7.75 -2.11
C ILE A 77 -2.06 9.06 -1.53
N PHE A 78 -3.31 9.04 -1.04
CA PHE A 78 -3.94 10.23 -0.49
C PHE A 78 -3.72 10.34 1.02
N SER A 79 -3.06 11.42 1.43
CA SER A 79 -2.80 11.75 2.85
C SER A 79 -3.97 12.45 3.54
N CYS A 80 -4.95 12.93 2.77
CA CYS A 80 -6.18 13.54 3.26
C CYS A 80 -7.37 13.16 2.37
N GLN A 81 -8.58 13.38 2.87
CA GLN A 81 -9.80 13.20 2.09
C GLN A 81 -9.82 14.13 0.88
N LEU A 82 -10.09 13.58 -0.30
CA LEU A 82 -10.19 14.35 -1.53
C LEU A 82 -11.42 15.25 -1.53
N LYS A 83 -11.25 16.46 -2.03
CA LYS A 83 -12.36 17.36 -2.37
C LYS A 83 -12.88 17.01 -3.77
N GLU A 84 -14.10 17.44 -4.09
CA GLU A 84 -14.73 17.18 -5.39
C GLU A 84 -13.85 17.63 -6.56
N ASN A 85 -13.27 18.83 -6.51
CA ASN A 85 -12.36 19.33 -7.55
C ASN A 85 -11.12 18.43 -7.75
N ASP A 86 -10.59 17.84 -6.67
CA ASP A 86 -9.45 16.92 -6.76
C ASP A 86 -9.88 15.58 -7.38
N ILE A 87 -11.07 15.10 -7.04
CA ILE A 87 -11.66 13.90 -7.64
C ILE A 87 -11.83 14.09 -9.15
N GLU A 88 -12.42 15.21 -9.57
CA GLU A 88 -12.61 15.52 -11.00
C GLU A 88 -11.28 15.54 -11.76
N LYS A 89 -10.24 16.12 -11.16
CA LYS A 89 -8.89 16.10 -11.72
C LYS A 89 -8.41 14.66 -11.98
N TYR A 90 -8.51 13.77 -11.00
CA TYR A 90 -8.06 12.38 -11.16
C TYR A 90 -8.93 11.58 -12.14
N VAL A 91 -10.24 11.84 -12.18
CA VAL A 91 -11.15 11.22 -13.15
C VAL A 91 -10.82 11.67 -14.58
N ASN A 92 -10.49 12.95 -14.77
CA ASN A 92 -10.03 13.47 -16.05
C ASN A 92 -8.68 12.86 -16.45
N GLU A 93 -7.73 12.74 -15.51
CA GLU A 93 -6.45 12.06 -15.75
C GLU A 93 -6.66 10.59 -16.17
N PHE A 94 -7.54 9.86 -15.49
CA PHE A 94 -7.89 8.47 -15.84
C PHE A 94 -8.51 8.34 -17.23
N SER A 95 -9.25 9.36 -17.68
CA SER A 95 -9.96 9.37 -18.96
C SER A 95 -9.06 9.75 -20.15
N GLY A 96 -7.78 10.01 -19.92
CA GLY A 96 -6.84 10.38 -20.97
C GLY A 96 -6.58 9.24 -21.97
N ASP A 97 -6.42 9.58 -23.26
CA ASP A 97 -6.23 8.61 -24.34
C ASP A 97 -4.98 7.73 -24.18
N ALA A 98 -3.95 8.22 -23.49
CA ALA A 98 -2.71 7.48 -23.23
C ALA A 98 -2.85 6.45 -22.09
N VAL A 99 -3.97 6.44 -21.37
CA VAL A 99 -4.17 5.62 -20.17
C VAL A 99 -4.69 4.23 -20.54
N ASN A 100 -4.14 3.21 -19.89
CA ASN A 100 -4.69 1.87 -19.87
C ASN A 100 -5.69 1.76 -18.71
N GLN A 101 -6.97 1.96 -19.03
CA GLN A 101 -8.05 1.99 -18.05
C GLN A 101 -8.32 0.63 -17.39
N GLU A 102 -8.00 -0.48 -18.05
CA GLU A 102 -8.16 -1.83 -17.48
C GLU A 102 -7.19 -2.10 -16.32
N LYS A 103 -6.04 -1.41 -16.32
CA LYS A 103 -5.00 -1.55 -15.29
C LYS A 103 -4.94 -0.37 -14.33
N SER A 104 -5.78 0.63 -14.55
CA SER A 104 -5.85 1.85 -13.75
C SER A 104 -7.09 1.85 -12.88
N PHE A 105 -7.04 2.51 -11.73
CA PHE A 105 -8.20 2.67 -10.87
C PHE A 105 -8.03 3.84 -9.90
N LEU A 106 -9.14 4.44 -9.51
CA LEU A 106 -9.24 5.43 -8.44
C LEU A 106 -10.15 4.90 -7.35
N VAL A 107 -9.64 4.83 -6.13
CA VAL A 107 -10.40 4.35 -4.98
C VAL A 107 -10.19 5.29 -3.81
N THR A 108 -11.27 5.71 -3.17
CA THR A 108 -11.22 6.42 -1.88
C THR A 108 -11.49 5.48 -0.73
N TYR A 109 -10.95 5.81 0.44
CA TYR A 109 -11.18 5.08 1.68
C TYR A 109 -11.59 6.06 2.78
N THR A 110 -12.80 5.89 3.31
CA THR A 110 -13.36 6.73 4.36
C THR A 110 -14.17 5.86 5.31
N ASP A 111 -14.01 6.05 6.62
CA ASP A 111 -14.79 5.36 7.66
C ASP A 111 -14.80 3.82 7.57
N GLY A 112 -13.73 3.21 7.05
CA GLY A 112 -13.64 1.76 6.88
C GLY A 112 -14.12 1.24 5.52
N ASP A 113 -14.72 2.10 4.72
CA ASP A 113 -15.35 1.73 3.45
C ASP A 113 -14.53 2.20 2.24
N PHE A 114 -14.43 1.32 1.26
CA PHE A 114 -13.78 1.59 -0.01
C PHE A 114 -14.82 1.97 -1.06
N LYS A 115 -14.64 3.13 -1.69
CA LYS A 115 -15.47 3.57 -2.81
C LYS A 115 -14.62 3.63 -4.07
N ILE A 116 -14.92 2.75 -5.03
CA ILE A 116 -14.30 2.77 -6.35
C ILE A 116 -14.96 3.90 -7.15
N LEU A 117 -14.17 4.87 -7.59
CA LEU A 117 -14.64 6.01 -8.39
C LEU A 117 -14.47 5.74 -9.89
N CYS A 118 -13.39 5.06 -10.29
CA CYS A 118 -13.20 4.57 -11.66
C CYS A 118 -12.24 3.37 -11.71
N GLY A 119 -12.35 2.59 -12.80
CA GLY A 119 -11.54 1.39 -13.04
C GLY A 119 -11.92 0.20 -12.16
N THR A 120 -11.12 -0.86 -12.24
CA THR A 120 -11.35 -2.11 -11.51
C THR A 120 -10.07 -2.53 -10.80
N PRO A 121 -10.02 -2.52 -9.45
CA PRO A 121 -8.88 -3.04 -8.71
C PRO A 121 -8.64 -4.54 -8.95
N THR A 122 -7.42 -5.02 -8.70
CA THR A 122 -7.04 -6.43 -8.91
C THR A 122 -7.80 -7.38 -7.97
N GLU A 123 -7.87 -8.67 -8.31
CA GLU A 123 -8.58 -9.67 -7.48
C GLU A 123 -8.06 -9.73 -6.04
N ASN A 124 -6.74 -9.58 -5.86
CA ASN A 124 -6.11 -9.57 -4.55
C ASN A 124 -6.42 -8.30 -3.74
N TRP A 125 -7.01 -7.28 -4.36
CA TRP A 125 -7.19 -5.97 -3.76
C TRP A 125 -8.20 -5.98 -2.61
N HIS A 126 -9.21 -6.85 -2.70
CA HIS A 126 -10.27 -6.96 -1.68
C HIS A 126 -9.95 -7.97 -0.57
N LEU A 127 -8.91 -8.79 -0.73
CA LEU A 127 -8.61 -9.88 0.20
C LEU A 127 -8.16 -9.35 1.57
N PRO A 128 -8.76 -9.85 2.67
CA PRO A 128 -8.18 -9.70 4.01
C PRO A 128 -6.77 -10.30 4.04
N PHE A 129 -5.89 -9.76 4.88
CA PHE A 129 -4.48 -10.20 4.91
C PHE A 129 -4.31 -11.70 5.15
N GLU A 130 -5.12 -12.32 6.02
CA GLU A 130 -5.02 -13.76 6.29
C GLU A 130 -5.36 -14.61 5.06
N ALA A 131 -6.38 -14.20 4.30
CA ALA A 131 -6.75 -14.88 3.06
C ALA A 131 -5.66 -14.69 1.98
N TYR A 132 -5.10 -13.49 1.89
CA TYR A 132 -3.95 -13.19 1.05
C TYR A 132 -2.74 -14.05 1.40
N LYS A 133 -2.38 -14.12 2.70
CA LYS A 133 -1.28 -14.93 3.21
C LYS A 133 -1.46 -16.40 2.84
N LYS A 134 -2.66 -16.95 3.05
CA LYS A 134 -2.97 -18.34 2.65
C LYS A 134 -2.76 -18.56 1.15
N LYS A 135 -3.27 -17.65 0.31
CA LYS A 135 -3.07 -17.70 -1.15
C LYS A 135 -1.59 -17.66 -1.54
N MET A 136 -0.77 -16.85 -0.84
CA MET A 136 0.68 -16.79 -1.10
C MET A 136 1.38 -18.09 -0.71
N LEU A 137 1.02 -18.71 0.42
CA LEU A 137 1.58 -20.00 0.84
C LEU A 137 1.19 -21.14 -0.12
N GLU A 138 -0.05 -21.14 -0.62
CA GLU A 138 -0.50 -22.11 -1.64
C GLU A 138 0.26 -21.96 -2.95
N LYS A 139 0.59 -20.71 -3.35
CA LYS A 139 1.27 -20.42 -4.61
C LYS A 139 2.79 -20.62 -4.57
N TYR A 140 3.44 -20.20 -3.47
CA TYR A 140 4.90 -20.16 -3.34
C TYR A 140 5.46 -21.23 -2.40
N GLY A 141 4.59 -22.05 -1.80
CA GLY A 141 4.95 -23.10 -0.85
C GLY A 141 4.86 -22.66 0.61
N ASP A 142 4.43 -23.58 1.47
CA ASP A 142 4.28 -23.37 2.91
C ASP A 142 5.60 -23.64 3.65
N THR A 143 6.58 -22.75 3.45
CA THR A 143 7.88 -22.79 4.14
C THR A 143 7.88 -21.88 5.37
N GLU A 144 8.80 -22.12 6.30
CA GLU A 144 9.01 -21.25 7.46
C GLU A 144 9.24 -19.80 7.04
N ASP A 145 10.10 -19.59 6.04
CA ASP A 145 10.36 -18.26 5.48
C ASP A 145 9.08 -17.59 4.98
N ASN A 146 8.25 -18.26 4.18
CA ASN A 146 7.02 -17.66 3.63
C ASN A 146 5.95 -17.40 4.71
N ARG A 147 5.96 -18.12 5.83
CA ARG A 147 5.06 -17.88 6.97
C ARG A 147 5.40 -16.59 7.72
N HIS A 148 6.68 -16.19 7.73
CA HIS A 148 7.19 -14.99 8.41
C HIS A 148 7.42 -13.81 7.44
N MET A 149 7.81 -14.09 6.20
CA MET A 149 8.10 -13.16 5.12
C MET A 149 7.15 -13.44 3.96
N VAL A 150 5.88 -13.08 4.14
CA VAL A 150 4.84 -13.34 3.14
C VAL A 150 5.22 -12.67 1.82
N PRO A 151 5.26 -13.40 0.69
CA PRO A 151 5.53 -12.82 -0.63
C PRO A 151 4.59 -11.66 -0.98
N ILE A 152 5.04 -10.74 -1.83
CA ILE A 152 4.28 -9.57 -2.27
C ILE A 152 3.75 -9.80 -3.70
N GLU A 153 2.47 -9.48 -3.89
CA GLU A 153 1.76 -9.42 -5.17
C GLU A 153 0.82 -8.22 -5.16
N GLU A 154 0.92 -7.38 -6.19
CA GLU A 154 0.14 -6.14 -6.36
C GLU A 154 -1.24 -6.34 -6.98
#